data_AF-A0A1J3I7G4-F1
#
_entry.id   AF-A0A1J3I7G4-F1
#
_cell.length_a   1.000
_cell.length_b   1.000
_cell.length_c   1.000
_cell.angle_alpha   90.00
_cell.angle_beta   90.00
_cell.angle_gamma   90.00
#
_symmetry.space_group_name_H-M   'P 1'
#
loop_
_entity.id
_entity.type
_entity.pdbx_description
1 polymer ?
#
loop_
_entity_poly.entity_id
_entity_poly.type
_entity_poly.pdbx_seq_one_letter_code
_entity_poly.pdbx_strand_id
1 'polypeptide(L)'
;MGTATSTMAAKLAFFPPNPPSYTVVTEESTGKMRISTEMMRHRRDEEIEVVKIKTRRGNEIVAMYVKNPLAKLTVLYSHGNAADLGHMFLIYNELSHHLNINLMGYDYSGYGQSS
;
A
#
# COMPACT_ATOMS: atom_id res chain seq x y z
N MET A 1 27.12 3.15 -6.84
CA MET A 1 27.08 4.63 -6.92
C MET A 1 25.63 5.06 -6.80
N GLY A 2 25.34 5.93 -5.85
CA GLY A 2 23.99 6.38 -5.47
C GLY A 2 24.15 7.30 -4.28
N THR A 3 25.02 8.29 -4.44
CA THR A 3 25.36 9.31 -3.45
C THR A 3 24.11 10.09 -3.11
N ALA A 4 23.89 10.29 -1.82
CA ALA A 4 22.80 11.05 -1.22
C ALA A 4 22.25 12.17 -2.13
N THR A 5 21.04 11.99 -2.64
CA THR A 5 20.23 13.13 -3.09
C THR A 5 20.07 14.06 -1.89
N SER A 6 20.44 15.34 -2.04
CA SER A 6 20.27 16.32 -0.97
C SER A 6 18.84 16.28 -0.42
N THR A 7 18.67 16.48 0.88
CA THR A 7 17.35 16.45 1.55
C THR A 7 16.35 17.42 0.90
N MET A 8 16.84 18.51 0.30
CA MET A 8 16.02 19.46 -0.44
C MET A 8 15.51 18.91 -1.77
N ALA A 9 16.36 18.22 -2.55
CA ALA A 9 15.93 17.59 -3.81
C ALA A 9 14.89 16.49 -3.55
N ALA A 10 15.06 15.70 -2.49
CA ALA A 10 14.08 14.69 -2.09
C ALA A 10 12.74 15.32 -1.71
N LYS A 11 12.73 16.42 -0.94
CA LYS A 11 11.49 17.17 -0.60
C LYS A 11 10.77 17.75 -1.82
N LEU A 12 11.48 18.02 -2.91
CA LEU A 12 10.91 18.53 -4.16
C LEU A 12 10.52 17.43 -5.14
N ALA A 13 10.98 16.19 -4.94
CA ALA A 13 10.70 15.08 -5.83
C ALA A 13 9.59 14.15 -5.29
N PHE A 14 9.41 14.10 -3.97
CA PHE A 14 8.45 13.21 -3.31
C PHE A 14 7.34 14.01 -2.65
N PHE A 15 6.10 13.80 -3.10
CA PHE A 15 4.92 14.53 -2.64
C PHE A 15 3.88 13.60 -2.05
N PRO A 16 4.16 12.91 -0.92
CA PRO A 16 3.17 12.05 -0.29
C PRO A 16 1.90 12.83 0.05
N PRO A 17 0.71 12.22 -0.06
CA PRO A 17 -0.54 12.82 0.42
C PRO A 17 -0.42 13.26 1.89
N ASN A 18 -0.88 14.47 2.20
CA ASN A 18 -0.92 15.00 3.57
C ASN A 18 -2.26 15.73 3.82
N PRO A 19 -3.17 15.16 4.62
CA PRO A 19 -3.04 13.88 5.33
C PRO A 19 -3.04 12.66 4.38
N PRO A 20 -2.53 11.50 4.83
CA PRO A 20 -2.72 10.22 4.14
C PRO A 20 -4.18 9.96 3.80
N SER A 21 -4.45 9.29 2.66
CA SER A 21 -5.83 8.98 2.23
C SER A 21 -6.46 7.80 2.98
N TYR A 22 -5.70 7.19 3.88
CA TYR A 22 -6.12 6.04 4.66
C TYR A 22 -5.44 5.97 6.03
N THR A 23 -6.04 5.17 6.91
CA THR A 23 -5.45 4.76 8.18
C THR A 23 -5.32 3.24 8.26
N VAL A 24 -4.40 2.73 9.09
CA VAL A 24 -4.33 1.30 9.39
C VAL A 24 -5.08 1.05 10.69
N VAL A 25 -6.06 0.16 10.65
CA VAL A 25 -6.84 -0.27 11.81
C VAL A 25 -6.64 -1.76 12.04
N THR A 26 -6.55 -2.16 13.29
CA THR A 26 -6.51 -3.58 13.67
C THR A 26 -7.91 -4.02 14.03
N GLU A 27 -8.40 -5.04 13.33
CA GLU A 27 -9.71 -5.64 13.59
C GLU A 27 -9.66 -6.42 14.92
N GLU A 28 -10.48 -6.04 15.90
CA GLU A 28 -10.44 -6.60 17.27
C GLU A 28 -10.74 -8.10 17.32
N SER A 29 -11.63 -8.59 16.44
CA SER A 29 -12.07 -9.98 16.42
C SER A 29 -11.03 -10.94 15.84
N THR A 30 -10.26 -10.49 14.84
CA THR A 30 -9.31 -11.34 14.10
C THR A 30 -7.84 -11.00 14.36
N GLY A 31 -7.57 -9.83 14.95
CA GLY A 31 -6.22 -9.27 15.07
C GLY A 31 -5.60 -8.84 13.74
N LYS A 32 -6.32 -8.93 12.62
CA LYS A 32 -5.80 -8.58 11.30
C LYS A 32 -5.78 -7.07 11.11
N MET A 33 -4.73 -6.56 10.47
CA MET A 33 -4.69 -5.16 10.03
C MET A 33 -5.51 -4.98 8.76
N ARG A 34 -6.15 -3.82 8.66
CA ARG A 34 -6.96 -3.36 7.52
C ARG A 34 -6.62 -1.92 7.19
N ILE A 35 -6.86 -1.55 5.95
CA ILE A 35 -6.77 -0.16 5.50
C ILE A 35 -8.17 0.43 5.59
N SER A 36 -8.35 1.48 6.38
CA SER A 36 -9.60 2.23 6.42
C SER A 36 -9.50 3.43 5.50
N THR A 37 -10.28 3.43 4.42
CA THR A 37 -10.43 4.55 3.48
C THR A 37 -11.89 4.73 3.10
N GLU A 38 -12.30 5.94 2.73
CA GLU A 38 -13.68 6.24 2.30
C GLU A 38 -14.13 5.36 1.11
N MET A 39 -13.18 4.89 0.32
CA MET A 39 -13.42 4.07 -0.87
C MET A 39 -13.78 2.60 -0.57
N MET A 40 -13.57 2.11 0.67
CA MET A 40 -13.78 0.69 1.03
C MET A 40 -15.25 0.27 1.20
N ARG A 41 -16.22 1.18 1.04
CA ARG A 41 -17.63 0.94 1.39
C ARG A 41 -18.33 -0.23 0.66
N HIS A 42 -17.71 -0.89 -0.32
CA HIS A 42 -18.41 -1.79 -1.26
C HIS A 42 -17.71 -3.11 -1.67
N ARG A 43 -16.65 -3.61 -1.01
CA ARG A 43 -16.06 -4.93 -1.38
C ARG A 43 -15.77 -5.84 -0.17
N ARG A 44 -15.79 -7.15 -0.42
CA ARG A 44 -15.50 -8.21 0.57
C ARG A 44 -14.03 -8.14 0.98
N ASP A 45 -13.81 -7.74 2.23
CA ASP A 45 -12.49 -7.53 2.83
C ASP A 45 -11.66 -8.82 2.98
N GLU A 46 -12.25 -10.01 2.94
CA GLU A 46 -11.59 -11.25 3.36
C GLU A 46 -10.35 -11.64 2.53
N GLU A 47 -10.25 -11.18 1.30
CA GLU A 47 -9.15 -11.48 0.36
C GLU A 47 -8.01 -10.46 0.41
N ILE A 48 -8.10 -9.47 1.30
CA ILE A 48 -7.11 -8.39 1.42
C ILE A 48 -6.38 -8.50 2.75
N GLU A 49 -5.06 -8.62 2.65
CA GLU A 49 -4.17 -8.66 3.81
C GLU A 49 -3.33 -7.39 3.85
N VAL A 50 -3.26 -6.76 5.02
CA VAL A 50 -2.41 -5.58 5.26
C VAL A 50 -1.35 -5.95 6.26
N VAL A 51 -0.10 -5.60 5.97
CA VAL A 51 1.05 -5.92 6.82
C VAL A 51 1.97 -4.71 6.98
N LYS A 52 2.63 -4.64 8.12
CA LYS A 52 3.72 -3.71 8.41
C LYS A 52 5.04 -4.46 8.31
N ILE A 53 5.96 -3.94 7.49
CA ILE A 53 7.23 -4.58 7.16
C ILE A 53 8.36 -3.69 7.65
N LYS A 54 9.23 -4.25 8.51
CA LYS A 54 10.45 -3.56 8.93
C LYS A 54 11.52 -3.69 7.85
N THR A 55 11.98 -2.55 7.36
CA THR A 55 13.05 -2.48 6.36
C THR A 55 14.42 -2.64 7.02
N ARG A 56 15.44 -3.01 6.22
CA ARG A 56 16.83 -3.08 6.67
C ARG A 56 17.36 -1.77 7.27
N ARG A 57 16.80 -0.62 6.84
CA ARG A 57 17.22 0.72 7.30
C ARG A 57 16.52 1.16 8.59
N GLY A 58 15.66 0.32 9.17
CA GLY A 58 14.96 0.59 10.42
C GLY A 58 13.57 1.22 10.25
N ASN A 59 13.20 1.64 9.04
CA ASN A 59 11.87 2.15 8.74
C ASN A 59 10.84 1.01 8.76
N GLU A 60 9.59 1.36 9.06
CA GLU A 60 8.42 0.51 8.93
C GLU A 60 7.58 0.99 7.75
N ILE A 61 7.33 0.11 6.78
CA ILE A 61 6.46 0.38 5.63
C ILE A 61 5.18 -0.44 5.70
N VAL A 62 4.09 0.11 5.17
CA VAL A 62 2.82 -0.60 5.03
C VAL A 62 2.74 -1.24 3.65
N ALA A 63 2.24 -2.47 3.59
CA ALA A 63 1.95 -3.17 2.36
C ALA A 63 0.55 -3.79 2.39
N MET A 64 -0.06 -3.88 1.21
CA MET A 64 -1.36 -4.47 0.95
C MET A 64 -1.20 -5.60 -0.06
N TYR A 65 -1.73 -6.76 0.28
CA TYR A 65 -1.81 -7.92 -0.59
C TYR A 65 -3.26 -8.21 -0.92
N VAL A 66 -3.60 -8.13 -2.20
CA VAL A 66 -4.90 -8.53 -2.75
C VAL A 66 -4.74 -9.92 -3.33
N LYS A 67 -5.42 -10.88 -2.72
CA LYS A 67 -5.43 -12.27 -3.15
C LYS A 67 -6.55 -12.51 -4.16
N ASN A 68 -6.26 -13.24 -5.22
CA ASN A 68 -7.27 -13.76 -6.13
C ASN A 68 -7.15 -15.29 -6.19
N PRO A 69 -8.20 -16.06 -5.84
CA PRO A 69 -8.17 -17.53 -5.87
C PRO A 69 -7.83 -18.15 -7.23
N LEU A 70 -8.09 -17.43 -8.33
CA LEU A 70 -7.78 -17.87 -9.70
C LEU A 70 -6.37 -17.49 -10.15
N ALA A 71 -5.62 -16.77 -9.32
CA ALA A 71 -4.32 -16.25 -9.71
C ALA A 71 -3.26 -17.32 -9.88
N LYS A 72 -2.53 -17.23 -11.00
CA LYS A 72 -1.31 -18.00 -11.27
C LYS A 72 -0.03 -17.18 -11.12
N LEU A 73 -0.18 -15.86 -11.03
CA LEU A 73 0.91 -14.88 -10.96
C LEU A 73 0.64 -13.87 -9.84
N THR A 74 1.72 -13.32 -9.31
CA THR A 74 1.67 -12.21 -8.35
C THR A 74 2.42 -11.03 -8.93
N VAL A 75 1.80 -9.86 -8.96
CA VAL A 75 2.43 -8.61 -9.37
C VAL A 75 2.82 -7.81 -8.12
N LEU A 76 4.10 -7.43 -8.03
CA LEU A 76 4.56 -6.41 -7.10
C LEU A 76 4.42 -5.04 -7.76
N TYR A 77 3.54 -4.21 -7.25
CA TYR A 77 3.20 -2.92 -7.84
C TYR A 77 3.76 -1.77 -7.00
N SER A 78 4.64 -0.99 -7.62
CA SER A 78 5.18 0.26 -7.07
C SER A 78 4.28 1.42 -7.52
N HIS A 79 3.59 2.08 -6.59
CA HIS A 79 2.66 3.15 -6.94
C HIS A 79 3.37 4.43 -7.43
N GLY A 80 2.62 5.29 -8.11
CA GLY A 80 3.12 6.56 -8.61
C GLY A 80 3.45 7.55 -7.48
N ASN A 81 4.21 8.59 -7.81
CA ASN A 81 4.39 9.75 -6.92
C ASN A 81 3.03 10.38 -6.60
N ALA A 82 2.92 11.03 -5.43
CA ALA A 82 1.68 11.65 -4.95
C ALA A 82 0.45 10.74 -4.81
N ALA A 83 0.66 9.42 -4.76
CA ALA A 83 -0.35 8.45 -4.37
C ALA A 83 0.13 7.69 -3.12
N ASP A 84 -0.81 7.03 -2.44
CA ASP A 84 -0.56 6.09 -1.34
C ASP A 84 -1.50 4.88 -1.49
N LEU A 85 -1.36 3.87 -0.63
CA LEU A 85 -2.16 2.64 -0.71
C LEU A 85 -3.68 2.86 -0.67
N GLY A 86 -4.16 3.92 0.00
CA GLY A 86 -5.60 4.25 0.02
C GLY A 86 -6.11 4.65 -1.35
N HIS A 87 -5.39 5.52 -2.07
CA HIS A 87 -5.72 5.88 -3.46
C HIS A 87 -5.62 4.67 -4.41
N MET A 88 -4.67 3.77 -4.16
CA MET A 88 -4.43 2.62 -5.03
C MET A 88 -5.41 1.47 -4.81
N PHE A 89 -6.18 1.48 -3.71
CA PHE A 89 -7.05 0.39 -3.30
C PHE A 89 -7.97 -0.11 -4.42
N LEU A 90 -8.73 0.80 -5.05
CA LEU A 90 -9.67 0.45 -6.11
C LEU A 90 -8.94 -0.14 -7.32
N ILE A 91 -7.86 0.50 -7.77
CA ILE A 91 -7.08 0.07 -8.93
C ILE A 91 -6.50 -1.32 -8.70
N TYR A 92 -5.94 -1.60 -7.52
CA TYR A 92 -5.38 -2.90 -7.20
C TYR A 92 -6.43 -4.01 -7.26
N ASN A 93 -7.62 -3.72 -6.78
CA ASN A 93 -8.71 -4.67 -6.76
C ASN A 93 -9.28 -4.92 -8.16
N GLU A 94 -9.41 -3.88 -8.99
CA GLU A 94 -9.81 -4.05 -10.40
C GLU A 94 -8.75 -4.81 -11.22
N LEU A 95 -7.47 -4.48 -11.06
CA LEU A 95 -6.38 -5.20 -11.73
C LEU A 95 -6.33 -6.67 -11.32
N SER A 96 -6.43 -6.95 -10.02
CA SER A 96 -6.45 -8.31 -9.50
C SER A 96 -7.61 -9.12 -10.06
N HIS A 97 -8.81 -8.53 -10.11
CA HIS A 97 -10.01 -9.17 -10.64
C HIS A 97 -9.94 -9.41 -12.15
N HIS A 98 -9.67 -8.36 -12.93
CA HIS A 98 -9.72 -8.44 -14.41
C HIS A 98 -8.59 -9.26 -15.01
N LEU A 99 -7.41 -9.27 -14.38
CA LEU A 99 -6.24 -9.99 -14.89
C LEU A 99 -6.05 -11.36 -14.25
N ASN A 100 -6.88 -11.74 -13.26
CA ASN A 100 -6.71 -12.95 -12.46
C ASN A 100 -5.29 -13.08 -11.90
N ILE A 101 -4.87 -12.08 -11.14
CA ILE A 101 -3.54 -12.03 -10.49
C ILE A 101 -3.69 -11.72 -9.01
N ASN A 102 -2.73 -12.20 -8.21
CA ASN A 102 -2.50 -11.60 -6.91
C ASN A 102 -1.75 -10.29 -7.11
N LEU A 103 -1.97 -9.32 -6.23
CA LEU A 103 -1.30 -8.03 -6.30
C LEU A 103 -0.78 -7.63 -4.94
N MET A 104 0.52 -7.36 -4.87
CA MET A 104 1.19 -6.80 -3.70
C MET A 104 1.55 -5.34 -3.99
N GLY A 105 0.97 -4.41 -3.26
CA GLY A 105 1.36 -3.01 -3.27
C GLY A 105 1.97 -2.61 -1.93
N TYR A 106 2.81 -1.58 -1.94
CA TYR A 106 3.43 -1.07 -0.71
C TYR A 106 3.64 0.44 -0.82
N ASP A 107 3.58 1.12 0.32
CA ASP A 107 3.98 2.52 0.42
C ASP A 107 5.50 2.63 0.55
N TYR A 108 6.07 3.63 -0.11
CA TYR A 108 7.46 4.02 0.14
C TYR A 108 7.61 4.62 1.54
N SER A 109 8.84 4.65 2.07
CA SER A 109 9.11 5.39 3.31
C SER A 109 8.69 6.85 3.20
N GLY A 110 7.96 7.34 4.22
CA GLY A 110 7.38 8.68 4.26
C GLY A 110 6.07 8.86 3.49
N TYR A 111 5.50 7.78 2.93
CA TYR A 111 4.17 7.79 2.29
C TYR A 111 3.12 7.12 3.16
N GLY A 112 1.88 7.61 3.06
CA GLY A 112 0.73 7.04 3.73
C GLY A 112 0.98 6.85 5.23
N GLN A 113 0.91 5.60 5.68
CA GLN A 113 1.13 5.21 7.08
C GLN A 113 2.54 4.63 7.33
N SER A 114 3.48 4.87 6.42
CA SER A 114 4.87 4.41 6.48
C SER A 114 5.82 5.47 7.03
N SER A 115 6.90 5.02 7.68
CA SER A 115 7.98 5.86 8.25
C SER A 115 9.20 6.00 7.36
#